data_AF-A0A074Y9M5-F1
#
_entry.id   AF-A0A074Y9M5-F1
#
_cell.length_a   1.000
_cell.length_b   1.000
_cell.length_c   1.000
_cell.angle_alpha   90.00
_cell.angle_beta   90.00
_cell.angle_gamma   90.00
#
_symmetry.space_group_name_H-M   'P 1'
#
loop_
_entity.id
_entity.type
_entity.pdbx_description
1 polymer ?
#
loop_
_entity_poly.entity_id
_entity_poly.type
_entity_poly.pdbx_seq_one_letter_code
_entity_poly.pdbx_strand_id
1 'polypeptide(L)'
;MANLITLLATDRFPVIFDALTACLSIRDIVALTRTCHALNPLYQKLVKQNAWDIDRRLKKFVKDPRGFRKRLAELDGIISGGFALQFMDRVEWEGSDLDVCVQVGEKADAFCRYMEEVEGYDFASRKVGKYAWTHVDLVSRWNLEL
;
A
#
# COMPACT_ATOMS: atom_id res chain seq x y z
N MET A 1 -20.94 -29.81 8.28
CA MET A 1 -20.72 -29.36 6.89
C MET A 1 -20.37 -27.87 6.95
N ALA A 2 -19.21 -27.46 6.42
CA ALA A 2 -18.83 -26.05 6.45
C ALA A 2 -19.58 -25.30 5.33
N ASN A 3 -20.29 -24.23 5.69
CA ASN A 3 -20.94 -23.32 4.74
C ASN A 3 -20.21 -21.97 4.74
N LEU A 4 -20.57 -21.08 3.81
CA LEU A 4 -19.93 -19.77 3.66
C LEU A 4 -19.95 -18.95 4.95
N ILE A 5 -21.05 -18.98 5.71
CA ILE A 5 -21.16 -18.31 7.01
C ILE A 5 -20.13 -18.88 7.99
N THR A 6 -19.98 -20.20 8.06
CA THR A 6 -19.01 -20.85 8.96
C THR A 6 -17.57 -20.47 8.61
N LEU A 7 -17.26 -20.34 7.31
CA LEU A 7 -15.93 -19.97 6.83
C LEU A 7 -15.60 -18.49 7.08
N LEU A 8 -16.56 -17.59 6.90
CA LEU A 8 -16.32 -16.14 6.99
C LEU A 8 -16.58 -15.57 8.40
N ALA A 9 -17.60 -16.05 9.10
CA ALA A 9 -18.01 -15.50 10.39
C ALA A 9 -17.21 -16.04 11.58
N THR A 10 -16.44 -17.12 11.42
CA THR A 10 -15.67 -17.75 12.52
C THR A 10 -14.16 -17.62 12.31
N ASP A 11 -13.39 -17.62 13.40
CA ASP A 11 -11.92 -17.51 13.36
C ASP A 11 -11.22 -18.87 13.21
N ARG A 12 -12.00 -19.94 12.94
CA ARG A 12 -11.50 -21.32 12.86
C ARG A 12 -10.69 -21.60 11.60
N PHE A 13 -10.85 -20.80 10.55
CA PHE A 13 -10.28 -21.06 9.23
C PHE A 13 -9.56 -19.84 8.64
N PRO A 14 -8.48 -19.34 9.29
CA PRO A 14 -7.83 -18.09 8.89
C PRO A 14 -7.28 -18.13 7.45
N VAL A 15 -6.65 -19.24 7.04
CA VAL A 15 -6.10 -19.38 5.68
C VAL A 15 -7.20 -19.35 4.61
N ILE A 16 -8.32 -20.02 4.87
CA ILE A 16 -9.45 -20.04 3.93
C ILE A 16 -10.13 -18.68 3.91
N PHE A 17 -10.28 -18.03 5.06
CA PHE A 17 -10.79 -16.68 5.16
C PHE A 17 -9.96 -15.70 4.32
N ASP A 18 -8.63 -15.72 4.47
CA ASP A 18 -7.73 -14.84 3.73
C ASP A 18 -7.82 -15.08 2.22
N ALA A 19 -7.81 -16.36 1.79
CA ALA A 19 -7.95 -16.71 0.39
C ALA A 19 -9.28 -16.24 -0.21
N LEU A 20 -10.40 -16.46 0.49
CA LEU A 20 -11.73 -16.03 0.02
C LEU A 20 -11.84 -14.51 -0.02
N THR A 21 -11.41 -13.82 1.03
CA THR A 21 -11.53 -12.36 1.10
C THR A 21 -10.54 -11.65 0.18
N ALA A 22 -9.45 -12.29 -0.25
CA ALA A 22 -8.57 -11.78 -1.30
C ALA A 22 -9.24 -11.77 -2.68
N CYS A 23 -10.22 -12.63 -2.92
CA CYS A 23 -11.00 -12.65 -4.16
C CYS A 23 -12.18 -11.65 -4.17
N LEU A 24 -12.43 -10.95 -3.07
CA LEU A 24 -13.57 -10.06 -2.89
C LEU A 24 -13.12 -8.61 -2.83
N SER A 25 -13.70 -7.78 -3.70
CA SER A 25 -13.51 -6.33 -3.63
C SER A 25 -14.10 -5.79 -2.33
N ILE A 26 -13.73 -4.56 -1.97
CA ILE A 26 -14.32 -3.91 -0.80
C ILE A 26 -15.84 -3.76 -0.95
N ARG A 27 -16.33 -3.57 -2.18
CA ARG A 27 -17.76 -3.53 -2.51
C ARG A 27 -18.44 -4.86 -2.17
N ASP A 28 -17.84 -5.98 -2.53
CA ASP A 28 -18.40 -7.32 -2.28
C ASP A 28 -18.45 -7.62 -0.78
N ILE A 29 -17.38 -7.25 -0.05
CA ILE A 29 -17.34 -7.39 1.41
C ILE A 29 -18.48 -6.60 2.07
N VAL A 30 -18.68 -5.34 1.66
CA VAL A 30 -19.78 -4.50 2.19
C VAL A 30 -21.15 -5.03 1.77
N ALA A 31 -21.30 -5.61 0.59
CA ALA A 31 -22.55 -6.26 0.19
C ALA A 31 -22.85 -7.48 1.08
N LEU A 32 -21.85 -8.33 1.35
CA LEU A 32 -21.98 -9.52 2.21
C LEU A 32 -22.36 -9.17 3.66
N THR A 33 -21.88 -8.06 4.20
CA THR A 33 -22.26 -7.64 5.57
C THR A 33 -23.74 -7.30 5.70
N ARG A 34 -24.42 -7.04 4.57
CA ARG A 34 -25.82 -6.66 4.48
C ARG A 34 -26.75 -7.82 4.14
N THR A 35 -26.23 -9.01 3.80
CA THR A 35 -27.08 -10.16 3.44
C THR A 35 -27.65 -10.87 4.65
N CYS A 36 -26.88 -10.98 5.76
CA CYS A 36 -27.37 -11.60 6.99
C CYS A 36 -26.62 -11.11 8.23
N HIS A 37 -27.26 -11.22 9.40
CA HIS A 37 -26.69 -10.79 10.68
C HIS A 37 -25.37 -11.48 11.03
N ALA A 38 -25.20 -12.75 10.65
CA ALA A 38 -23.97 -13.50 10.94
C ALA A 38 -22.74 -12.94 10.21
N LEU A 39 -22.93 -12.31 9.04
CA LEU A 39 -21.84 -11.70 8.25
C LEU A 39 -21.68 -10.21 8.50
N ASN A 40 -22.57 -9.58 9.27
CA ASN A 40 -22.47 -8.16 9.63
C ASN A 40 -21.07 -7.77 10.18
N PRO A 41 -20.38 -8.59 11.01
CA PRO A 41 -19.05 -8.27 11.52
C PRO A 41 -17.90 -8.42 10.51
N LEU A 42 -18.14 -8.93 9.31
CA LEU A 42 -17.10 -9.32 8.35
C LEU A 42 -16.14 -8.17 8.01
N TYR A 43 -16.64 -6.96 7.79
CA TYR A 43 -15.81 -5.79 7.51
C TYR A 43 -14.86 -5.48 8.68
N GLN A 44 -15.38 -5.47 9.90
CA GLN A 44 -14.58 -5.18 11.09
C GLN A 44 -13.54 -6.27 11.35
N LYS A 45 -13.88 -7.53 11.06
CA LYS A 45 -12.95 -8.65 11.11
C LYS A 45 -11.82 -8.47 10.09
N LEU A 46 -12.14 -8.09 8.85
CA LEU A 46 -11.17 -7.84 7.81
C LEU A 46 -10.19 -6.72 8.19
N VAL A 47 -10.69 -5.62 8.77
CA VAL A 47 -9.87 -4.52 9.31
C VAL A 47 -8.91 -5.04 10.41
N LYS A 48 -9.41 -5.88 11.32
CA LYS A 48 -8.59 -6.49 12.40
C LYS A 48 -7.57 -7.50 11.90
N GLN A 49 -7.80 -8.12 10.75
CA GLN A 49 -6.92 -9.12 10.13
C GLN A 49 -5.97 -8.51 9.09
N ASN A 50 -5.57 -7.25 9.28
CA ASN A 50 -4.48 -6.63 8.52
C ASN A 50 -4.73 -6.53 7.00
N ALA A 51 -6.00 -6.44 6.57
CA ALA A 51 -6.32 -6.25 5.16
C ALA A 51 -5.77 -4.93 4.55
N TRP A 52 -5.45 -3.97 5.42
CA TRP A 52 -4.78 -2.70 5.09
C TRP A 52 -3.44 -2.57 5.85
N ASP A 53 -2.63 -3.64 5.83
CA ASP A 53 -1.26 -3.59 6.35
C ASP A 53 -0.37 -2.81 5.37
N ILE A 54 -0.17 -1.53 5.70
CA ILE A 54 0.67 -0.62 4.91
C ILE A 54 2.14 -1.03 4.93
N ASP A 55 2.65 -1.60 6.02
CA ASP A 55 4.04 -2.02 6.09
C ASP A 55 4.27 -3.20 5.15
N ARG A 56 3.33 -4.17 5.12
CA ARG A 56 3.35 -5.28 4.16
C ARG A 56 3.29 -4.77 2.71
N ARG A 57 2.43 -3.78 2.42
CA ARG A 57 2.29 -3.23 1.05
C ARG A 57 3.51 -2.45 0.58
N LEU A 58 4.16 -1.72 1.48
CA LEU A 58 5.36 -0.95 1.16
C LEU A 58 6.59 -1.81 0.89
N LYS A 59 6.65 -3.07 1.37
CA LYS A 59 7.80 -3.97 1.15
C LYS A 59 8.16 -4.22 -0.31
N LYS A 60 7.23 -4.03 -1.24
CA LYS A 60 7.50 -4.12 -2.69
C LYS A 60 8.41 -2.98 -3.18
N PHE A 61 8.39 -1.85 -2.49
CA PHE A 61 9.06 -0.61 -2.90
C PHE A 61 10.26 -0.28 -2.01
N VAL A 62 10.20 -0.58 -0.71
CA VAL A 62 11.22 -0.16 0.25
C VAL A 62 11.68 -1.33 1.11
N LYS A 63 12.95 -1.29 1.53
CA LYS A 63 13.57 -2.30 2.39
C LYS A 63 13.04 -2.21 3.81
N ASP A 64 12.89 -0.99 4.33
CA ASP A 64 12.34 -0.73 5.67
C ASP A 64 11.09 0.14 5.60
N PRO A 65 9.88 -0.47 5.49
CA PRO A 65 8.62 0.25 5.50
C PRO A 65 8.43 1.19 6.69
N ARG A 66 8.95 0.83 7.87
CA ARG A 66 8.77 1.65 9.08
C ARG A 66 9.73 2.83 9.08
N GLY A 67 10.98 2.60 8.71
CA GLY A 67 11.97 3.66 8.48
C GLY A 67 11.48 4.66 7.43
N PHE A 68 10.98 4.16 6.30
CA PHE A 68 10.40 4.99 5.24
C PHE A 68 9.25 5.85 5.74
N ARG A 69 8.27 5.27 6.45
CA ARG A 69 7.13 6.04 6.99
C ARG A 69 7.54 7.05 8.05
N LYS A 70 8.52 6.71 8.90
CA LYS A 70 9.11 7.67 9.84
C LYS A 70 9.72 8.83 9.08
N ARG A 71 10.44 8.55 7.99
CA ARG A 71 11.05 9.59 7.16
C ARG A 71 10.02 10.48 6.46
N LEU A 72 8.91 9.89 5.99
CA LEU A 72 7.79 10.67 5.47
C LEU A 72 7.23 11.64 6.52
N ALA A 73 7.03 11.18 7.76
CA ALA A 73 6.53 12.04 8.83
C ALA A 73 7.49 13.21 9.16
N GLU A 74 8.80 12.98 9.14
CA GLU A 74 9.81 14.03 9.37
C GLU A 74 9.86 15.08 8.26
N LEU A 75 9.47 14.71 7.04
CA LEU A 75 9.58 15.54 5.83
C LEU A 75 8.23 16.06 5.33
N ASP A 76 7.15 15.89 6.10
CA ASP A 76 5.76 16.16 5.69
C ASP A 76 5.40 15.51 4.33
N GLY A 77 5.95 14.32 4.10
CA GLY A 77 5.75 13.54 2.90
C GLY A 77 4.43 12.77 2.90
N ILE A 78 3.75 12.73 1.76
CA ILE A 78 2.47 12.04 1.59
C ILE A 78 2.58 11.04 0.44
N ILE A 79 2.21 9.79 0.70
CA ILE A 79 2.07 8.78 -0.36
C ILE A 79 0.82 9.10 -1.18
N SER A 80 0.96 9.05 -2.49
CA SER A 80 -0.10 9.41 -3.43
C SER A 80 -0.19 8.42 -4.61
N GLY A 81 -0.87 8.82 -5.67
CA GLY A 81 -0.88 8.09 -6.94
C GLY A 81 -1.51 6.71 -6.87
N GLY A 82 -1.01 5.81 -7.73
CA GLY A 82 -1.56 4.47 -7.91
C GLY A 82 -1.53 3.63 -6.63
N PHE A 83 -0.48 3.78 -5.81
CA PHE A 83 -0.37 3.07 -4.53
C PHE A 83 -1.56 3.36 -3.61
N ALA A 84 -1.93 4.63 -3.43
CA ALA A 84 -3.01 5.02 -2.52
C ALA A 84 -4.36 4.41 -2.94
N LEU A 85 -4.64 4.39 -4.25
CA LEU A 85 -5.85 3.79 -4.80
C LEU A 85 -5.87 2.27 -4.59
N GLN A 86 -4.77 1.60 -4.95
CA GLN A 86 -4.63 0.15 -4.81
C GLN A 86 -4.72 -0.31 -3.35
N PHE A 87 -4.15 0.47 -2.42
CA PHE A 87 -4.22 0.19 -0.99
C PHE A 87 -5.66 0.22 -0.49
N MET A 88 -6.44 1.24 -0.87
CA MET A 88 -7.84 1.36 -0.45
C MET A 88 -8.72 0.26 -1.05
N ASP A 89 -8.52 -0.06 -2.33
CA ASP A 89 -9.32 -1.07 -3.04
C ASP A 89 -8.83 -2.51 -2.82
N ARG A 90 -7.72 -2.68 -2.09
CA ARG A 90 -7.08 -3.98 -1.78
C ARG A 90 -6.65 -4.77 -3.01
N VAL A 91 -6.29 -4.09 -4.09
CA VAL A 91 -5.82 -4.69 -5.36
C VAL A 91 -4.31 -4.49 -5.55
N GLU A 92 -3.70 -5.26 -6.44
CA GLU A 92 -2.31 -5.04 -6.84
C GLU A 92 -2.24 -4.98 -8.36
N TRP A 93 -1.58 -3.94 -8.88
CA TRP A 93 -1.32 -3.80 -10.30
C TRP A 93 0.12 -4.21 -10.59
N GLU A 94 0.30 -5.07 -11.58
CA GLU A 94 1.62 -5.47 -12.05
C GLU A 94 2.37 -4.24 -12.60
N GLY A 95 3.66 -4.12 -12.27
CA GLY A 95 4.47 -2.97 -12.69
C GLY A 95 4.11 -1.63 -12.04
N SER A 96 3.23 -1.58 -11.04
CA SER A 96 2.90 -0.35 -10.32
C SER A 96 4.12 0.29 -9.65
N ASP A 97 4.17 1.61 -9.62
CA ASP A 97 5.14 2.45 -8.92
C ASP A 97 4.62 2.94 -7.54
N LEU A 98 5.44 3.76 -6.87
CA LEU A 98 5.12 4.43 -5.61
C LEU A 98 5.35 5.92 -5.76
N ASP A 99 4.28 6.71 -5.72
CA ASP A 99 4.34 8.16 -5.76
C ASP A 99 4.39 8.76 -4.36
N VAL A 100 5.31 9.71 -4.13
CA VAL A 100 5.39 10.47 -2.88
C VAL A 100 5.47 11.96 -3.19
N CYS A 101 4.58 12.74 -2.57
CA CYS A 101 4.64 14.20 -2.59
C CYS A 101 5.43 14.69 -1.37
N VAL A 102 6.42 15.54 -1.62
CA VAL A 102 7.21 16.23 -0.58
C VAL A 102 7.34 17.70 -0.98
N GLN A 103 7.41 18.59 0.01
CA GLN A 103 7.65 20.01 -0.24
C GLN A 103 8.98 20.23 -0.97
N VAL A 104 8.96 21.02 -2.05
CA VAL A 104 10.16 21.38 -2.83
C VAL A 104 11.17 22.13 -1.95
N GLY A 105 12.46 21.88 -2.17
CA GLY A 105 13.57 22.45 -1.42
C GLY A 105 14.28 21.40 -0.56
N GLU A 106 14.75 21.81 0.62
CA GLU A 106 15.57 20.96 1.50
C GLU A 106 14.91 19.63 1.85
N LYS A 107 13.57 19.61 2.05
CA LYS A 107 12.83 18.38 2.35
C LYS A 107 12.84 17.39 1.20
N ALA A 108 12.60 17.86 -0.02
CA ALA A 108 12.68 17.02 -1.22
C ALA A 108 14.10 16.47 -1.43
N ASP A 109 15.13 17.30 -1.26
CA ASP A 109 16.53 16.85 -1.39
C ASP A 109 16.89 15.83 -0.29
N ALA A 110 16.41 16.05 0.93
CA ALA A 110 16.61 15.12 2.05
C ALA A 110 15.82 13.80 1.91
N PHE A 111 14.70 13.82 1.18
CA PHE A 111 13.97 12.62 0.79
C PHE A 111 14.71 11.85 -0.31
N CYS A 112 15.19 12.54 -1.35
CA CYS A 112 15.97 11.90 -2.43
C CYS A 112 17.22 11.20 -1.86
N ARG A 113 18.01 11.90 -1.04
CA ARG A 113 19.18 11.29 -0.36
C ARG A 113 18.81 10.05 0.46
N TYR A 114 17.69 10.08 1.18
CA TYR A 114 17.22 8.92 1.94
C TYR A 114 16.91 7.72 1.01
N MET A 115 16.20 7.97 -0.08
CA MET A 115 15.85 6.92 -1.04
C MET A 115 17.11 6.33 -1.70
N GLU A 116 18.12 7.15 -1.99
CA GLU A 116 19.38 6.72 -2.59
C GLU A 116 20.27 5.95 -1.61
N GLU A 117 20.57 6.55 -0.47
CA GLU A 117 21.55 6.04 0.51
C GLU A 117 21.00 4.88 1.34
N VAL A 118 19.70 4.90 1.68
CA VAL A 118 19.09 3.90 2.57
C VAL A 118 18.31 2.84 1.78
N GLU A 119 17.33 3.28 0.98
CA GLU A 119 16.44 2.35 0.28
C GLU A 119 17.08 1.74 -0.97
N GLY A 120 18.13 2.38 -1.49
CA GLY A 120 18.92 1.83 -2.58
C GLY A 120 18.39 2.17 -3.97
N TYR A 121 17.78 3.33 -4.14
CA TYR A 121 17.36 3.84 -5.45
C TYR A 121 18.47 4.64 -6.11
N ASP A 122 18.42 4.77 -7.43
CA ASP A 122 19.25 5.70 -8.21
C ASP A 122 18.37 6.78 -8.83
N PHE A 123 18.91 8.00 -8.94
CA PHE A 123 18.29 9.07 -9.67
C PHE A 123 18.18 8.74 -11.16
N ALA A 124 16.97 8.77 -11.71
CA ALA A 124 16.73 8.54 -13.12
C ALA A 124 16.48 9.84 -13.88
N SER A 125 15.61 10.71 -13.37
CA SER A 125 15.20 11.92 -14.10
C SER A 125 14.63 13.00 -13.18
N ARG A 126 14.75 14.27 -13.59
CA ARG A 126 14.08 15.41 -12.94
C ARG A 126 13.43 16.28 -14.00
N LYS A 127 12.13 16.52 -13.85
CA LYS A 127 11.34 17.36 -14.77
C LYS A 127 10.63 18.45 -13.97
N VAL A 128 10.94 19.70 -14.30
CA VAL A 128 10.23 20.85 -13.72
C VAL A 128 8.84 20.91 -14.36
N GLY A 129 7.81 20.75 -13.53
CA GLY A 129 6.42 20.82 -13.95
C GLY A 129 5.97 22.26 -14.20
N LYS A 130 4.89 22.40 -14.97
CA LYS A 130 4.32 23.71 -15.34
C LYS A 130 3.75 24.50 -14.15
N TYR A 131 3.48 23.86 -13.00
CA TYR A 131 2.72 24.41 -11.87
C TYR A 131 3.47 24.36 -10.52
N ALA A 132 4.73 24.80 -10.49
CA ALA A 132 5.56 24.87 -9.27
C ALA A 132 5.77 23.53 -8.51
N TRP A 133 5.65 22.40 -9.22
CA TRP A 133 6.04 21.08 -8.73
C TRP A 133 7.13 20.52 -9.63
N THR A 134 8.02 19.71 -9.04
CA THR A 134 9.11 19.05 -9.74
C THR A 134 8.92 17.56 -9.61
N HIS A 135 8.87 16.86 -10.74
CA HIS A 135 8.84 15.40 -10.76
C HIS A 135 10.27 14.87 -10.70
N VAL A 136 10.51 13.91 -9.81
CA VAL A 136 11.79 13.22 -9.66
C VAL A 136 11.52 11.73 -9.79
N ASP A 137 12.11 11.14 -10.82
CA ASP A 137 12.05 9.72 -11.08
C ASP A 137 13.23 9.05 -10.40
N LEU A 138 12.94 8.03 -9.58
CA LEU A 138 13.93 7.18 -8.92
C LEU A 138 13.71 5.73 -9.37
N VAL A 139 14.78 5.01 -9.68
CA VAL A 139 14.71 3.61 -10.08
C VAL A 139 15.42 2.75 -9.06
N SER A 140 14.76 1.67 -8.63
CA SER A 140 15.33 0.72 -7.68
C SER A 140 16.54 0.02 -8.31
N ARG A 141 17.68 0.01 -7.59
CA ARG A 141 18.87 -0.75 -8.03
C ARG A 141 18.62 -2.25 -8.19
N TRP A 142 17.60 -2.76 -7.51
CA TRP A 142 17.19 -4.16 -7.55
C TRP A 142 16.44 -4.56 -8.83
N ASN A 143 15.97 -3.58 -9.62
CA ASN A 143 15.27 -3.82 -10.88
C ASN A 143 16.22 -3.86 -12.10
N LEU A 144 17.54 -3.74 -11.91
CA LEU A 144 18.54 -3.73 -12.98
C LEU A 144 19.21 -5.11 -13.20
N GLU A 145 18.83 -6.14 -12.45
CA GLU A 145 19.38 -7.50 -12.53
C GLU A 145 18.38 -8.59 -12.97
N LEU A 146 17.20 -8.20 -13.47
CA LEU A 146 16.22 -9.09 -14.13
C LEU A 146 15.99 -8.64 -15.58
#